data_AF-B4NW32-F1
#
_entry.id   AF-B4NW32-F1
#
_cell.length_a   1.000
_cell.length_b   1.000
_cell.length_c   1.000
_cell.angle_alpha   90.00
_cell.angle_beta   90.00
_cell.angle_gamma   90.00
#
_symmetry.space_group_name_H-M   'P 1'
#
loop_
_entity.id
_entity.type
_entity.pdbx_description
1 polymer ?
#
loop_
_entity_poly.entity_id
_entity_poly.type
_entity_poly.pdbx_seq_one_letter_code
_entity_poly.pdbx_strand_id
1 'polypeptide(L)'
;MKLLLAAVLLLGVSVLCSKEPNEIKIANECAMDNHVHRKVALDLIRNYHLKKKTHNIKCFVNCIFERTHILEKVKEKHAKEKHDCDSIEDADKCVESFEKFRCFVNIEMKVRRSKRF
;
A
#
# COMPACT_ATOMS: atom_id res chain seq x y z
N MET A 1 -15.54 -30.36 42.52
CA MET A 1 -14.49 -29.46 41.97
C MET A 1 -13.99 -29.93 40.59
N LYS A 2 -14.87 -30.19 39.61
CA LYS A 2 -14.46 -30.50 38.22
C LYS A 2 -15.11 -29.59 37.16
N LEU A 3 -16.14 -28.82 37.54
CA LEU A 3 -16.88 -27.92 36.65
C LEU A 3 -16.25 -26.52 36.51
N LEU A 4 -15.32 -26.14 37.40
CA LEU A 4 -14.72 -24.80 37.39
C LEU A 4 -13.52 -24.65 36.43
N LEU A 5 -12.92 -25.75 35.98
CA LEU A 5 -11.76 -25.73 35.08
C LEU A 5 -12.12 -25.51 33.61
N ALA A 6 -13.36 -25.83 33.20
CA ALA A 6 -13.80 -25.67 31.81
C ALA A 6 -14.18 -24.22 31.45
N ALA A 7 -14.54 -23.39 32.45
CA ALA A 7 -14.95 -22.00 32.21
C ALA A 7 -13.77 -21.05 31.96
N VAL A 8 -12.59 -21.34 32.53
CA VAL A 8 -11.39 -20.50 32.37
C VAL A 8 -10.78 -20.64 30.97
N LEU A 9 -10.95 -21.80 30.32
CA LEU A 9 -10.44 -22.04 28.97
C LEU A 9 -11.26 -21.36 27.86
N LEU A 10 -12.55 -21.08 28.09
CA LEU A 10 -13.42 -20.43 27.09
C LEU A 10 -13.27 -18.90 27.03
N LEU A 11 -12.70 -18.28 28.07
CA LEU A 11 -12.44 -16.82 28.10
C LEU A 11 -11.07 -16.44 27.54
N GLY A 12 -10.17 -17.40 27.29
CA GLY A 12 -8.83 -17.15 26.77
C GLY A 12 -8.73 -17.01 25.24
N VAL A 13 -9.76 -17.41 24.48
CA VAL A 13 -9.69 -17.53 23.01
C VAL A 13 -10.30 -16.32 22.28
N SER A 14 -11.05 -15.46 22.98
CA SER A 14 -11.78 -14.33 22.38
C SER A 14 -10.92 -13.10 22.03
N VAL A 15 -9.61 -13.10 22.35
CA VAL A 15 -8.74 -11.92 22.20
C VAL A 15 -7.71 -12.05 21.06
N LEU A 16 -7.88 -13.00 20.13
CA LEU A 16 -7.14 -13.00 18.85
C LEU A 16 -7.99 -12.48 17.68
N CYS A 17 -8.79 -11.43 17.92
CA CYS A 17 -9.33 -10.63 16.83
C CYS A 17 -8.27 -9.60 16.42
N SER A 18 -7.25 -10.05 15.69
CA SER A 18 -6.19 -9.19 15.16
C SER A 18 -6.83 -8.18 14.21
N LYS A 19 -6.96 -6.91 14.64
CA LYS A 19 -7.45 -5.83 13.78
C LYS A 19 -6.58 -5.75 12.53
N GLU A 20 -7.21 -5.79 11.35
CA GLU A 20 -6.50 -5.63 10.07
C GLU A 20 -5.74 -4.28 10.10
N PRO A 21 -4.44 -4.25 9.72
CA PRO A 21 -3.69 -3.01 9.66
C PRO A 21 -4.40 -1.94 8.83
N ASN A 22 -4.41 -0.69 9.31
CA ASN A 22 -5.17 0.40 8.70
C ASN A 22 -4.85 0.60 7.20
N GLU A 23 -3.58 0.42 6.82
CA GLU A 23 -3.12 0.50 5.42
C GLU A 23 -3.75 -0.58 4.53
N ILE A 24 -3.95 -1.79 5.05
CA ILE A 24 -4.59 -2.88 4.31
C ILE A 24 -6.10 -2.62 4.19
N LYS A 25 -6.73 -2.09 5.24
CA LYS A 25 -8.13 -1.68 5.19
C LYS A 25 -8.36 -0.62 4.10
N ILE A 26 -7.56 0.46 4.09
CA ILE A 26 -7.63 1.52 3.08
C ILE A 26 -7.38 0.95 1.67
N ALA A 27 -6.41 0.05 1.53
CA ALA A 27 -6.16 -0.59 0.23
C ALA A 27 -7.33 -1.46 -0.25
N ASN A 28 -8.01 -2.18 0.64
CA ASN A 28 -9.20 -2.95 0.26
C ASN A 28 -10.33 -2.02 -0.19
N GLU A 29 -10.57 -0.92 0.53
CA GLU A 29 -11.59 0.08 0.18
C GLU A 29 -11.29 0.74 -1.18
N CYS A 30 -10.08 1.26 -1.37
CA CYS A 30 -9.68 1.84 -2.65
C CYS A 30 -9.75 0.83 -3.81
N ALA A 31 -9.46 -0.45 -3.55
CA ALA A 31 -9.58 -1.48 -4.57
C ALA A 31 -11.04 -1.73 -4.97
N MET A 32 -11.96 -1.72 -4.01
CA MET A 32 -13.40 -1.82 -4.29
C MET A 32 -13.89 -0.63 -5.10
N ASP A 33 -13.58 0.60 -4.66
CA ASP A 33 -14.02 1.85 -5.29
C ASP A 33 -13.55 1.95 -6.76
N ASN A 34 -12.40 1.36 -7.08
CA ASN A 34 -11.80 1.41 -8.41
C ASN A 34 -11.95 0.10 -9.20
N HIS A 35 -12.78 -0.84 -8.74
CA HIS A 35 -12.98 -2.15 -9.39
C HIS A 35 -11.67 -2.92 -9.67
N VAL A 36 -10.73 -2.85 -8.73
CA VAL A 36 -9.47 -3.59 -8.75
C VAL A 36 -9.62 -4.85 -7.89
N HIS A 37 -9.28 -5.99 -8.46
CA HIS A 37 -9.31 -7.25 -7.73
C HIS A 37 -8.37 -7.18 -6.51
N ARG A 38 -8.86 -7.51 -5.31
CA ARG A 38 -8.12 -7.41 -4.03
C ARG A 38 -6.71 -8.00 -4.10
N LYS A 39 -6.55 -9.20 -4.70
CA LYS A 39 -5.23 -9.84 -4.88
C LYS A 39 -4.24 -8.95 -5.66
N VAL A 40 -4.71 -8.24 -6.68
CA VAL A 40 -3.87 -7.34 -7.49
C VAL A 40 -3.51 -6.09 -6.68
N ALA A 41 -4.47 -5.51 -5.96
CA ALA A 41 -4.22 -4.37 -5.08
C ALA A 41 -3.17 -4.69 -4.01
N LEU A 42 -3.31 -5.85 -3.33
CA LEU A 42 -2.36 -6.28 -2.29
C LEU A 42 -0.97 -6.59 -2.85
N ASP A 43 -0.87 -7.17 -4.06
CA ASP A 43 0.41 -7.43 -4.71
C ASP A 43 1.10 -6.11 -5.12
N LEU A 44 0.33 -5.12 -5.57
CA LEU A 44 0.84 -3.79 -5.92
C LEU A 44 1.45 -3.09 -4.70
N ILE A 45 0.71 -3.00 -3.59
CA ILE A 45 1.17 -2.23 -2.42
C ILE A 45 2.34 -2.91 -1.69
N ARG A 46 2.43 -4.25 -1.72
CA ARG A 46 3.46 -5.01 -1.01
C ARG A 46 4.74 -5.20 -1.83
N ASN A 47 4.58 -5.52 -3.12
CA ASN A 47 5.68 -5.97 -3.96
C ASN A 47 5.99 -5.02 -5.11
N TYR A 48 5.23 -3.93 -5.25
CA TYR A 48 5.28 -3.02 -6.40
C TYR A 48 5.04 -3.73 -7.73
N HIS A 49 4.39 -4.89 -7.70
CA HIS A 49 4.21 -5.71 -8.89
C HIS A 49 2.99 -5.25 -9.69
N LEU A 50 3.25 -4.84 -10.94
CA LEU A 50 2.26 -4.37 -11.90
C LEU A 50 2.16 -5.31 -13.09
N LYS A 51 1.15 -6.18 -13.10
CA LYS A 51 0.85 -7.01 -14.27
C LYS A 51 0.13 -6.26 -15.38
N LYS A 52 -0.73 -5.28 -15.03
CA LYS A 52 -1.53 -4.48 -15.97
C LYS A 52 -1.61 -3.03 -15.48
N LYS A 53 -1.58 -2.09 -16.42
CA LYS A 53 -1.61 -0.63 -16.16
C LYS A 53 -2.91 0.00 -16.64
N THR A 54 -4.04 -0.60 -16.26
CA THR A 54 -5.37 -0.08 -16.63
C THR A 54 -5.66 1.22 -15.89
N HIS A 55 -6.57 2.05 -16.42
CA HIS A 55 -6.97 3.30 -15.77
C HIS A 55 -7.46 3.07 -14.32
N ASN A 56 -8.24 2.01 -14.07
CA ASN A 56 -8.66 1.59 -12.73
C ASN A 56 -7.49 1.36 -11.75
N ILE A 57 -6.38 0.77 -12.22
CA ILE A 57 -5.19 0.58 -11.37
C ILE A 57 -4.51 1.92 -11.08
N LYS A 58 -4.52 2.84 -12.04
CA LYS A 58 -4.00 4.20 -11.84
C LYS A 58 -4.84 4.94 -10.78
N CYS A 59 -6.17 4.87 -10.89
CA CYS A 59 -7.06 5.49 -9.92
C CYS A 59 -7.02 4.82 -8.54
N PHE A 60 -6.78 3.51 -8.49
CA PHE A 60 -6.48 2.83 -7.23
C PHE A 60 -5.25 3.43 -6.52
N VAL A 61 -4.16 3.69 -7.26
CA VAL A 61 -2.97 4.35 -6.69
C VAL A 61 -3.29 5.77 -6.22
N ASN A 62 -4.05 6.54 -7.01
CA ASN A 62 -4.50 7.87 -6.59
C ASN A 62 -5.29 7.83 -5.28
N CYS A 63 -6.25 6.92 -5.16
CA CYS A 63 -7.04 6.76 -3.93
C CYS A 63 -6.15 6.46 -2.71
N ILE A 64 -5.13 5.61 -2.87
CA ILE A 64 -4.15 5.36 -1.80
C ILE A 64 -3.40 6.64 -1.45
N PHE A 65 -2.95 7.42 -2.43
CA PHE A 65 -2.24 8.68 -2.17
C PHE A 65 -3.11 9.73 -1.48
N GLU A 66 -4.39 9.80 -1.81
CA GLU A 66 -5.32 10.74 -1.16
C GLU A 66 -5.66 10.32 0.27
N ARG A 67 -5.83 9.01 0.52
CA ARG A 67 -6.23 8.48 1.83
C ARG A 67 -5.07 8.17 2.75
N THR A 68 -3.84 8.23 2.25
CA THR A 68 -2.64 7.92 3.04
C THR A 68 -1.57 8.97 2.83
N HIS A 69 -0.87 9.34 3.90
CA HIS A 69 0.33 10.18 3.83
C HIS A 69 1.55 9.41 3.30
N ILE A 70 1.36 8.44 2.40
CA ILE A 70 2.44 7.55 1.96
C ILE A 70 3.46 8.29 1.09
N LEU A 71 3.03 9.29 0.32
CA LEU A 71 3.92 10.12 -0.48
C LEU A 71 4.94 10.86 0.39
N GLU A 72 4.49 11.45 1.51
CA GLU A 72 5.38 12.14 2.46
C GLU A 72 6.44 11.17 3.02
N LYS A 73 6.01 10.00 3.49
CA LYS A 73 6.94 8.95 3.98
C LYS A 73 7.95 8.50 2.93
N VAL A 74 7.52 8.36 1.67
CA VAL A 74 8.39 7.95 0.57
C VAL A 74 9.41 9.05 0.24
N LYS A 75 8.99 10.32 0.23
CA LYS A 75 9.89 11.46 0.03
C LYS A 75 10.94 11.54 1.13
N GLU A 76 10.54 11.43 2.38
CA GLU A 76 11.48 11.42 3.52
C GLU A 76 12.51 10.29 3.39
N LYS A 77 12.03 9.09 3.05
CA LYS A 77 12.89 7.91 2.86
C LYS A 77 13.92 8.11 1.73
N HIS A 78 13.58 8.86 0.70
CA HIS A 78 14.41 9.09 -0.49
C HIS A 78 14.97 10.52 -0.59
N ALA A 79 14.94 11.31 0.48
CA ALA A 79 15.33 12.72 0.47
C ALA A 79 16.79 12.97 0.04
N LYS A 80 17.66 11.95 0.13
CA LYS A 80 19.07 12.01 -0.30
C LYS A 80 19.28 11.64 -1.77
N GLU A 81 18.26 11.10 -2.43
CA GLU A 81 18.32 10.69 -3.83
C GLU A 81 17.92 11.85 -4.72
N LYS A 82 18.72 12.15 -5.75
CA LYS A 82 18.35 13.17 -6.73
C LYS A 82 17.22 12.64 -7.60
N HIS A 83 16.03 13.24 -7.48
CA HIS A 83 14.86 12.90 -8.29
C HIS A 83 13.93 14.09 -8.48
N ASP A 84 13.08 14.00 -9.50
CA ASP A 84 12.09 15.00 -9.90
C ASP A 84 10.66 14.44 -9.88
N CYS A 85 10.40 13.34 -9.15
CA CYS A 85 9.08 12.71 -9.13
C CYS A 85 7.93 13.67 -8.77
N ASP A 86 8.20 14.74 -8.02
CA ASP A 86 7.18 15.72 -7.63
C ASP A 86 6.78 16.69 -8.73
N SER A 87 7.62 16.89 -9.76
CA SER A 87 7.29 17.77 -10.90
C SER A 87 6.40 17.09 -11.95
N ILE A 88 6.05 15.82 -11.74
CA ILE A 88 5.13 15.10 -12.62
C ILE A 88 3.73 15.70 -12.44
N GLU A 89 3.17 16.22 -13.52
CA GLU A 89 1.82 16.77 -13.57
C GLU A 89 1.07 16.15 -14.75
N ASP A 90 -0.20 15.81 -14.54
CA ASP A 90 -1.09 15.33 -15.59
C ASP A 90 -2.50 15.86 -15.33
N ALA A 91 -3.28 16.07 -16.39
CA ALA A 91 -4.68 16.49 -16.28
C ALA A 91 -5.54 15.42 -15.61
N ASP A 92 -5.20 14.14 -15.81
CA ASP A 92 -5.81 13.01 -15.13
C ASP A 92 -5.02 12.70 -13.85
N LYS A 93 -5.61 12.99 -12.68
CA LYS A 93 -4.99 12.73 -11.37
C LYS A 93 -4.68 11.25 -11.12
N CYS A 94 -5.43 10.33 -11.74
CA CYS A 94 -5.08 8.93 -11.70
C CYS A 94 -3.74 8.67 -12.42
N VAL A 95 -3.56 9.26 -13.59
CA VAL A 95 -2.31 9.15 -14.37
C VAL A 95 -1.16 9.82 -13.64
N GLU A 96 -1.36 11.03 -13.14
CA GLU A 96 -0.36 11.79 -12.38
C GLU A 96 0.17 10.97 -11.20
N SER A 97 -0.73 10.51 -10.31
CA SER A 97 -0.39 9.71 -9.13
C SER A 97 0.30 8.41 -9.51
N PHE A 98 -0.11 7.77 -10.60
CA PHE A 98 0.51 6.54 -11.06
C PHE A 98 1.94 6.75 -11.58
N GLU A 99 2.21 7.82 -12.32
CA GLU A 99 3.56 8.12 -12.79
C GLU A 99 4.49 8.57 -11.65
N LYS A 100 3.97 9.33 -10.67
CA LYS A 100 4.67 9.61 -9.40
C LYS A 100 5.06 8.32 -8.68
N PHE A 101 4.12 7.41 -8.52
CA PHE A 101 4.37 6.09 -7.92
C PHE A 101 5.49 5.34 -8.66
N ARG A 102 5.43 5.27 -9.99
CA ARG A 102 6.46 4.60 -10.80
C ARG A 102 7.83 5.23 -10.63
N CYS A 103 7.90 6.55 -10.57
CA CYS A 103 9.14 7.28 -10.35
C CYS A 103 9.77 6.88 -9.01
N PHE A 104 9.01 6.90 -7.92
CA PHE A 104 9.51 6.49 -6.60
C PHE A 104 9.89 5.00 -6.53
N VAL A 105 9.13 4.10 -7.15
CA VAL A 105 9.48 2.67 -7.21
C VAL A 105 10.82 2.47 -7.92
N ASN A 106 11.09 3.21 -9.00
CA ASN A 106 12.37 3.13 -9.70
C ASN A 106 13.54 3.56 -8.80
N ILE A 107 13.35 4.59 -7.97
CA ILE A 107 14.36 5.03 -6.99
C ILE A 107 14.58 3.94 -5.94
N GLU A 108 13.52 3.41 -5.32
CA GLU A 108 13.61 2.33 -4.35
C GLU A 108 14.35 1.11 -4.93
N MET A 109 14.06 0.74 -6.19
CA MET A 109 14.75 -0.36 -6.87
C MET A 109 16.24 -0.06 -7.13
N LYS A 110 16.60 1.17 -7.51
CA LYS A 110 18.01 1.59 -7.66
C LYS A 110 18.74 1.52 -6.32
N VAL A 111 18.19 2.11 -5.27
CA VAL A 111 18.77 2.11 -3.91
C VAL A 111 18.96 0.69 -3.39
N ARG A 112 17.95 -0.19 -3.56
CA ARG A 112 18.05 -1.61 -3.15
C ARG A 112 19.13 -2.38 -3.89
N ARG A 113 19.41 -2.03 -5.15
CA ARG A 113 20.50 -2.66 -5.92
C ARG A 113 21.86 -2.16 -5.45
N SER A 114 22.01 -0.86 -5.20
CA SER A 114 23.29 -0.28 -4.75
C SER A 114 23.73 -0.77 -3.37
N LYS A 115 22.80 -1.17 -2.49
CA LYS A 115 23.11 -1.73 -1.16
C LYS A 115 23.49 -3.21 -1.15
N ARG A 116 23.38 -3.92 -2.27
CA ARG A 116 23.77 -5.35 -2.38
C ARG A 116 25.23 -5.54 -2.79
N PHE A 117 25.91 -4.46 -3.15
CA PHE A 117 27.34 -4.40 -3.43
C PHE A 117 28.02 -3.57 -2.35
#